data_AF-A0A4R5TWF7-F1
#
_entry.id   AF-A0A4R5TWF7-F1
#
_cell.length_a   1.000
_cell.length_b   1.000
_cell.length_c   1.000
_cell.angle_alpha   90.00
_cell.angle_beta   90.00
_cell.angle_gamma   90.00
#
_symmetry.space_group_name_H-M   'P 1'
#
loop_
_entity.id
_entity.type
_entity.pdbx_description
1 polymer ?
#
loop_
_entity_poly.entity_id
_entity_poly.type
_entity_poly.pdbx_seq_one_letter_code
_entity_poly.pdbx_strand_id
1 'polypeptide(L)'
;MTLPEASPSPIPVALSSASVYPLSVHDAFAMAQDLGYDGVEVMVTNNSTSQNPDLLRGLSARYDQPILAIHAPTLLLTQQVWGRAWTKIEMSAAMAAEVGAKTVVVHPPFRWQSGYAENFAEGIRRVTDEYGIKIAVENMYPWKVRGREAKAYLPHWNPIPEPYDAVTWDFSHAAIAGMDSFEEIRGLGERLSHVHLTDGTANGKDEHLVPGQGEQRCAEALQHLRDSDWDGVVAVEVSTRRARGAGEREEWLAETLSFARENLGH
;
A
#
# COMPACT_ATOMS: atom_id res chain seq x y z
N MET A 1 26.31 -34.14 3.04
CA MET A 1 26.58 -32.81 2.48
C MET A 1 25.24 -32.14 2.33
N THR A 2 24.80 -31.43 3.36
CA THR A 2 23.59 -30.60 3.33
C THR A 2 23.85 -29.47 2.35
N LEU A 3 22.97 -29.32 1.35
CA LEU A 3 23.00 -28.14 0.48
C LEU A 3 22.83 -26.90 1.38
N PRO A 4 23.55 -25.80 1.13
CA PRO A 4 23.28 -24.57 1.85
C PRO A 4 21.81 -24.19 1.59
N GLU A 5 21.03 -23.99 2.66
CA GLU A 5 19.73 -23.34 2.56
C GLU A 5 19.94 -22.03 1.81
N ALA A 6 19.20 -21.85 0.72
CA ALA A 6 19.21 -20.57 0.02
C ALA A 6 18.75 -19.51 1.03
N SER A 7 19.56 -18.49 1.25
CA SER A 7 19.12 -17.31 1.99
C SER A 7 17.78 -16.85 1.39
N PRO A 8 16.76 -16.56 2.22
CA PRO A 8 15.49 -16.06 1.71
C PRO A 8 15.76 -14.84 0.83
N SER A 9 15.03 -14.73 -0.27
CA SER A 9 15.14 -13.54 -1.13
C SER A 9 14.78 -12.30 -0.32
N PRO A 10 15.51 -11.18 -0.45
CA PRO A 10 15.24 -9.97 0.31
C PRO A 10 13.81 -9.48 0.04
N ILE A 11 13.16 -8.98 1.09
CA ILE A 11 11.80 -8.42 1.02
C ILE A 11 11.86 -7.14 0.16
N PRO A 12 11.17 -7.07 -0.98
CA PRO A 12 11.27 -5.91 -1.85
C PRO A 12 10.71 -4.64 -1.21
N VAL A 13 11.44 -3.54 -1.38
CA VAL A 13 11.00 -2.19 -0.97
C VAL A 13 10.62 -1.39 -2.21
N ALA A 14 9.32 -1.10 -2.34
CA ALA A 14 8.75 -0.35 -3.45
C ALA A 14 8.59 1.14 -3.10
N LEU A 15 8.63 2.02 -4.11
CA LEU A 15 8.16 3.39 -3.97
C LEU A 15 6.68 3.47 -4.38
N SER A 16 5.79 3.90 -3.48
CA SER A 16 4.42 4.21 -3.88
C SER A 16 4.39 5.52 -4.68
N SER A 17 3.77 5.49 -5.85
CA SER A 17 3.55 6.69 -6.67
C SER A 17 2.71 7.76 -5.96
N ALA A 18 2.00 7.43 -4.88
CA ALA A 18 1.32 8.40 -4.02
C ALA A 18 2.31 9.34 -3.32
N SER A 19 3.51 8.84 -2.97
CA SER A 19 4.54 9.62 -2.28
C SER A 19 5.15 10.74 -3.12
N VAL A 20 5.02 10.70 -4.44
CA VAL A 20 5.52 11.77 -5.32
C VAL A 20 4.45 12.78 -5.73
N TYR A 21 3.19 12.58 -5.32
CA TYR A 21 2.08 13.48 -5.65
C TYR A 21 2.42 14.96 -5.32
N PRO A 22 2.11 15.94 -6.20
CA PRO A 22 1.30 15.85 -7.42
C PRO A 22 2.09 15.54 -8.71
N LEU A 23 3.31 15.03 -8.60
CA LEU A 23 4.05 14.58 -9.78
C LEU A 23 3.36 13.37 -10.44
N SER A 24 3.78 13.07 -11.66
CA SER A 24 3.19 12.00 -12.45
C SER A 24 3.72 10.62 -12.02
N VAL A 25 3.03 9.56 -12.44
CA VAL A 25 3.53 8.19 -12.28
C VAL A 25 4.90 8.00 -12.95
N HIS A 26 5.18 8.72 -14.03
CA HIS A 26 6.49 8.70 -14.69
C HIS A 26 7.60 9.21 -13.76
N ASP A 27 7.33 10.27 -12.99
CA ASP A 27 8.27 10.78 -11.99
C ASP A 27 8.49 9.76 -10.86
N ALA A 28 7.49 8.96 -10.49
CA ALA A 28 7.64 7.87 -9.52
C ALA A 28 8.63 6.80 -10.02
N PHE A 29 8.52 6.36 -11.27
CA PHE A 29 9.46 5.40 -11.86
C PHE A 29 10.89 5.96 -11.96
N ALA A 30 11.04 7.22 -12.37
CA ALA A 30 12.34 7.88 -12.42
C ALA A 30 12.98 7.96 -11.03
N MET A 31 12.21 8.40 -10.04
CA MET A 31 12.69 8.53 -8.66
C MET A 31 13.00 7.17 -8.01
N ALA A 32 12.21 6.14 -8.30
CA ALA A 32 12.48 4.77 -7.87
C ALA A 32 13.82 4.27 -8.42
N GLN A 33 14.07 4.47 -9.72
CA GLN A 33 15.36 4.13 -10.33
C GLN A 33 16.52 4.92 -9.70
N ASP A 34 16.39 6.24 -9.61
CA ASP A 34 17.46 7.14 -9.16
C ASP A 34 17.86 6.88 -7.69
N LEU A 35 16.88 6.61 -6.82
CA LEU A 35 17.10 6.31 -5.41
C LEU A 35 17.43 4.83 -5.15
N GLY A 36 17.24 3.98 -6.16
CA GLY A 36 17.54 2.55 -6.11
C GLY A 36 16.52 1.74 -5.31
N TYR A 37 15.23 2.04 -5.46
CA TYR A 37 14.13 1.18 -5.01
C TYR A 37 14.09 -0.13 -5.81
N ASP A 38 13.43 -1.15 -5.26
CA ASP A 38 13.32 -2.47 -5.89
C ASP A 38 12.15 -2.55 -6.90
N GLY A 39 11.29 -1.53 -6.92
CA GLY A 39 10.18 -1.38 -7.84
C GLY A 39 9.22 -0.27 -7.42
N VAL A 40 8.06 -0.26 -8.06
CA VAL A 40 7.03 0.78 -7.87
C VAL A 40 5.69 0.15 -7.50
N GLU A 41 5.00 0.77 -6.55
CA GLU A 41 3.55 0.63 -6.44
C GLU A 41 2.84 1.75 -7.22
N VAL A 42 1.92 1.36 -8.10
CA VAL A 42 1.18 2.31 -8.93
C VAL A 42 -0.20 2.55 -8.33
N MET A 43 -0.44 3.78 -7.89
CA MET A 43 -1.76 4.26 -7.52
C MET A 43 -2.50 4.73 -8.75
N VAL A 44 -3.64 4.08 -9.00
CA VAL A 44 -4.52 4.44 -10.12
C VAL A 44 -5.24 5.74 -9.77
N THR A 45 -5.03 6.77 -10.58
CA THR A 45 -5.64 8.09 -10.39
C THR A 45 -6.43 8.52 -11.64
N ASN A 46 -6.89 9.78 -11.67
CA ASN A 46 -7.50 10.36 -12.88
C ASN A 46 -6.50 10.54 -14.04
N ASN A 47 -5.20 10.36 -13.81
CA ASN A 47 -4.19 10.38 -14.86
C ASN A 47 -4.30 9.13 -15.74
N SER A 48 -4.45 9.31 -17.06
CA SER A 48 -4.61 8.21 -18.01
C SER A 48 -3.42 7.26 -18.08
N THR A 49 -2.19 7.73 -17.82
CA THR A 49 -1.01 6.87 -17.76
C THR A 49 -1.10 5.86 -16.63
N SER A 50 -1.58 6.27 -15.45
CA SER A 50 -1.80 5.35 -14.30
C SER A 50 -2.93 4.34 -14.55
N GLN A 51 -3.73 4.51 -15.60
CA GLN A 51 -4.84 3.64 -15.95
C GLN A 51 -4.52 2.68 -17.10
N ASN A 52 -3.34 2.77 -17.72
CA ASN A 52 -3.02 2.05 -18.95
C ASN A 52 -1.83 1.08 -18.74
N PRO A 53 -2.06 -0.25 -18.76
CA PRO A 53 -1.01 -1.24 -18.49
C PRO A 53 0.11 -1.23 -19.55
N ASP A 54 -0.17 -0.94 -20.82
CA ASP A 54 0.87 -0.82 -21.86
C ASP A 54 1.82 0.34 -21.57
N LEU A 55 1.27 1.49 -21.18
CA LEU A 55 2.09 2.65 -20.82
C LEU A 55 2.91 2.37 -19.56
N LEU A 56 2.32 1.71 -18.55
CA LEU A 56 3.01 1.32 -17.32
C LEU A 56 4.14 0.32 -17.59
N ARG A 57 3.94 -0.69 -18.45
CA ARG A 57 5.01 -1.60 -18.90
C ARG A 57 6.13 -0.85 -19.63
N GLY A 58 5.76 0.13 -20.46
CA GLY A 58 6.73 1.01 -21.13
C GLY A 58 7.58 1.81 -20.13
N LEU A 59 6.98 2.31 -19.05
CA LEU A 59 7.71 2.98 -17.96
C LEU A 59 8.60 1.99 -17.21
N SER A 60 8.06 0.84 -16.83
CA SER A 60 8.80 -0.22 -16.13
C SER A 60 10.06 -0.62 -16.91
N ALA A 61 9.93 -0.88 -18.21
CA ALA A 61 11.07 -1.23 -19.07
C ALA A 61 12.05 -0.07 -19.27
N ARG A 62 11.57 1.18 -19.36
CA ARG A 62 12.42 2.36 -19.53
C ARG A 62 13.29 2.63 -18.30
N TYR A 63 12.72 2.45 -17.12
CA TYR A 63 13.37 2.77 -15.84
C TYR A 63 14.01 1.55 -15.16
N ASP A 64 13.86 0.36 -15.74
CA ASP A 64 14.29 -0.90 -15.12
C ASP A 64 13.76 -1.04 -13.69
N GLN A 65 12.46 -0.80 -13.56
CA GLN A 65 11.74 -0.79 -12.28
C GLN A 65 10.47 -1.62 -12.43
N PRO A 66 10.37 -2.81 -11.80
CA PRO A 66 9.17 -3.64 -11.89
C PRO A 66 8.01 -3.00 -11.13
N ILE A 67 6.78 -3.35 -11.53
CA ILE A 67 5.57 -2.95 -10.80
C ILE A 67 5.24 -4.05 -9.81
N LEU A 68 5.32 -3.72 -8.52
CA LEU A 68 5.19 -4.72 -7.44
C LEU A 68 3.76 -4.79 -6.89
N ALA A 69 3.02 -3.69 -6.94
CA ALA A 69 1.63 -3.62 -6.51
C ALA A 69 0.84 -2.56 -7.32
N ILE A 70 -0.48 -2.74 -7.36
CA ILE A 70 -1.43 -1.75 -7.89
C ILE A 70 -2.35 -1.29 -6.76
N HIS A 71 -2.41 0.02 -6.51
CA HIS A 71 -3.36 0.60 -5.56
C HIS A 71 -4.61 1.04 -6.31
N ALA A 72 -5.74 0.38 -6.00
CA ALA A 72 -7.00 0.58 -6.70
C ALA A 72 -7.58 2.00 -6.46
N PRO A 73 -8.36 2.55 -7.41
CA PRO A 73 -8.93 3.89 -7.29
C PRO A 73 -10.18 3.91 -6.39
N THR A 74 -10.01 3.53 -5.13
CA THR A 74 -11.08 3.43 -4.10
C THR A 74 -11.16 4.63 -3.16
N LEU A 75 -10.26 5.61 -3.29
CA LEU A 75 -10.27 6.87 -2.54
C LEU A 75 -11.44 7.79 -2.96
N LEU A 76 -11.79 8.77 -2.11
CA LEU A 76 -12.82 9.78 -2.41
C LEU A 76 -12.51 10.60 -3.68
N LEU A 77 -11.23 10.91 -3.90
CA LEU A 77 -10.75 11.72 -5.03
C LEU A 77 -10.68 10.95 -6.35
N THR A 78 -10.73 9.62 -6.31
CA THR A 78 -10.67 8.75 -7.50
C THR A 78 -11.98 8.03 -7.78
N GLN A 79 -13.09 8.43 -7.13
CA GLN A 79 -14.41 7.80 -7.29
C GLN A 79 -14.89 7.73 -8.75
N GLN A 80 -14.53 8.69 -9.61
CA GLN A 80 -14.95 8.70 -11.02
C GLN A 80 -14.13 7.78 -11.92
N VAL A 81 -12.93 7.34 -11.50
CA VAL A 81 -12.08 6.45 -12.28
C VAL A 81 -12.77 5.09 -12.43
N TRP A 82 -12.91 4.60 -13.67
CA TRP A 82 -13.49 3.30 -14.01
C TRP A 82 -14.93 3.05 -13.53
N GLY A 83 -15.64 4.09 -13.10
CA GLY A 83 -17.07 4.02 -12.80
C GLY A 83 -17.42 3.20 -11.55
N ARG A 84 -18.03 2.03 -11.72
CA ARG A 84 -18.66 1.26 -10.63
C ARG A 84 -17.62 0.63 -9.69
N ALA A 85 -18.00 0.40 -8.43
CA ALA A 85 -17.11 -0.12 -7.38
C ALA A 85 -16.43 -1.45 -7.77
N TRP A 86 -17.20 -2.47 -8.16
CA TRP A 86 -16.63 -3.76 -8.59
C TRP A 86 -15.78 -3.65 -9.85
N THR A 87 -16.20 -2.82 -10.82
CA THR A 87 -15.42 -2.58 -12.04
C THR A 87 -14.03 -2.05 -11.71
N LYS A 88 -13.88 -1.19 -10.70
CA LYS A 88 -12.56 -0.70 -10.27
C LYS A 88 -11.66 -1.84 -9.79
N ILE A 89 -12.19 -2.73 -8.96
CA ILE A 89 -11.43 -3.85 -8.41
C ILE A 89 -11.05 -4.85 -9.50
N GLU A 90 -12.00 -5.24 -10.35
CA GLU A 90 -11.77 -6.17 -11.47
C GLU A 90 -10.75 -5.59 -12.47
N MET A 91 -10.84 -4.30 -12.79
CA MET A 91 -9.87 -3.64 -13.67
C MET A 91 -8.49 -3.52 -13.01
N SER A 92 -8.41 -3.23 -11.72
CA SER A 92 -7.13 -3.24 -10.98
C SER A 92 -6.51 -4.63 -10.96
N ALA A 93 -7.29 -5.69 -10.74
CA ALA A 93 -6.81 -7.08 -10.76
C ALA A 93 -6.33 -7.50 -12.15
N ALA A 94 -7.10 -7.19 -13.19
CA ALA A 94 -6.71 -7.42 -14.58
C ALA A 94 -5.40 -6.68 -14.92
N MET A 95 -5.30 -5.41 -14.53
CA MET A 95 -4.09 -4.61 -14.73
C MET A 95 -2.89 -5.21 -13.99
N ALA A 96 -3.05 -5.60 -12.71
CA ALA A 96 -1.98 -6.21 -11.93
C ALA A 96 -1.44 -7.49 -12.60
N ALA A 97 -2.34 -8.37 -13.06
CA ALA A 97 -1.96 -9.57 -13.81
C ALA A 97 -1.20 -9.22 -15.11
N GLU A 98 -1.63 -8.18 -15.84
CA GLU A 98 -1.02 -7.75 -17.10
C GLU A 98 0.37 -7.13 -16.94
N VAL A 99 0.62 -6.44 -15.82
CA VAL A 99 1.93 -5.82 -15.52
C VAL A 99 2.83 -6.71 -14.68
N GLY A 100 2.35 -7.88 -14.25
CA GLY A 100 3.10 -8.86 -13.45
C GLY A 100 3.15 -8.57 -11.94
N ALA A 101 2.32 -7.65 -11.44
CA ALA A 101 2.17 -7.41 -10.01
C ALA A 101 1.37 -8.55 -9.36
N LYS A 102 1.65 -8.85 -8.09
CA LYS A 102 0.98 -9.94 -7.35
C LYS A 102 -0.11 -9.48 -6.40
N THR A 103 -0.14 -8.18 -6.09
CA THR A 103 -1.02 -7.60 -5.09
C THR A 103 -1.75 -6.39 -5.65
N VAL A 104 -3.05 -6.31 -5.33
CA VAL A 104 -3.85 -5.09 -5.49
C VAL A 104 -4.28 -4.61 -4.11
N VAL A 105 -3.96 -3.37 -3.77
CA VAL A 105 -4.42 -2.73 -2.54
C VAL A 105 -5.79 -2.11 -2.78
N VAL A 106 -6.75 -2.40 -1.90
CA VAL A 106 -8.11 -1.85 -1.94
C VAL A 106 -8.49 -1.27 -0.58
N HIS A 107 -9.30 -0.22 -0.59
CA HIS A 107 -9.89 0.30 0.63
C HIS A 107 -11.23 -0.40 0.91
N PRO A 108 -11.62 -0.53 2.19
CA PRO A 108 -12.96 -0.96 2.54
C PRO A 108 -14.01 -0.03 1.93
N PRO A 109 -15.19 -0.58 1.56
CA PRO A 109 -16.28 0.19 1.00
C PRO A 109 -16.71 1.37 1.88
N PHE A 110 -17.11 2.47 1.23
CA PHE A 110 -17.87 3.49 1.92
C PHE A 110 -19.27 2.98 2.25
N ARG A 111 -19.80 3.38 3.40
CA ARG A 111 -21.11 2.93 3.89
C ARG A 111 -22.27 3.24 2.93
N TRP A 112 -22.16 4.27 2.10
CA TRP A 112 -23.19 4.62 1.11
C TRP A 112 -23.16 3.74 -0.16
N GLN A 113 -22.12 2.91 -0.36
CA GLN A 113 -22.02 1.97 -1.47
C GLN A 113 -22.79 0.68 -1.14
N SER A 114 -24.10 0.82 -0.92
CA SER A 114 -25.00 -0.26 -0.51
C SER A 114 -25.01 -1.40 -1.55
N GLY A 115 -25.09 -2.66 -1.08
CA GLY A 115 -24.97 -3.88 -1.91
C GLY A 115 -23.52 -4.29 -2.23
N TYR A 116 -22.65 -3.34 -2.62
CA TYR A 116 -21.21 -3.60 -2.76
C TYR A 116 -20.57 -3.96 -1.42
N ALA A 117 -20.92 -3.21 -0.37
CA ALA A 117 -20.35 -3.41 0.95
C ALA A 117 -20.82 -4.68 1.68
N GLU A 118 -22.04 -5.16 1.41
CA GLU A 118 -22.61 -6.34 2.09
C GLU A 118 -21.93 -7.64 1.66
N ASN A 119 -21.55 -7.74 0.39
CA ASN A 119 -20.90 -8.92 -0.19
C ASN A 119 -19.40 -8.69 -0.42
N PHE A 120 -18.80 -7.72 0.26
CA PHE A 120 -17.44 -7.27 -0.06
C PHE A 120 -16.40 -8.38 0.12
N ALA A 121 -16.39 -9.07 1.26
CA ALA A 121 -15.43 -10.16 1.50
C ALA A 121 -15.58 -11.32 0.50
N GLU A 122 -16.82 -11.69 0.13
CA GLU A 122 -17.08 -12.72 -0.87
C GLU A 122 -16.63 -12.28 -2.27
N GLY A 123 -16.93 -11.04 -2.65
CA GLY A 123 -16.51 -10.51 -3.93
C GLY A 123 -14.98 -10.35 -4.05
N ILE A 124 -14.30 -10.01 -2.95
CA ILE A 124 -12.82 -9.97 -2.89
C ILE A 124 -12.24 -11.37 -3.15
N ARG A 125 -12.79 -12.41 -2.52
CA ARG A 125 -12.38 -13.81 -2.80
C ARG A 125 -12.62 -14.18 -4.25
N ARG A 126 -13.81 -13.89 -4.79
CA ARG A 126 -14.12 -14.16 -6.20
C ARG A 126 -13.11 -13.52 -7.15
N VAL A 127 -12.79 -12.24 -6.97
CA VAL A 127 -11.82 -11.55 -7.85
C VAL A 127 -10.41 -12.12 -7.65
N THR A 128 -10.02 -12.45 -6.41
CA THR A 128 -8.75 -13.10 -6.12
C THR A 128 -8.61 -14.42 -6.89
N ASP A 129 -9.62 -15.28 -6.84
CA ASP A 129 -9.65 -16.58 -7.52
C ASP A 129 -9.67 -16.44 -9.05
N GLU A 130 -10.42 -15.46 -9.56
CA GLU A 130 -10.60 -15.24 -11.01
C GLU A 130 -9.32 -14.75 -11.69
N TYR A 131 -8.56 -13.86 -11.03
CA TYR A 131 -7.37 -13.25 -11.62
C TYR A 131 -6.04 -13.83 -11.09
N GLY A 132 -6.08 -14.60 -10.01
CA GLY A 132 -4.86 -15.12 -9.36
C GLY A 132 -4.02 -14.02 -8.69
N ILE A 133 -4.66 -12.94 -8.24
CA ILE A 133 -4.02 -11.75 -7.65
C ILE A 133 -4.49 -11.59 -6.21
N LYS A 134 -3.58 -11.38 -5.26
CA LYS A 134 -3.93 -11.09 -3.86
C LYS A 134 -4.62 -9.72 -3.81
N ILE A 135 -5.93 -9.68 -3.55
CA ILE A 135 -6.64 -8.42 -3.33
C ILE A 135 -6.60 -8.10 -1.83
N ALA A 136 -5.65 -7.24 -1.44
CA ALA A 136 -5.34 -6.92 -0.05
C ALA A 136 -6.17 -5.73 0.44
N VAL A 137 -7.00 -5.95 1.47
CA VAL A 137 -7.84 -4.89 2.05
C VAL A 137 -7.03 -4.11 3.08
N GLU A 138 -6.89 -2.81 2.84
CA GLU A 138 -6.13 -1.90 3.69
C GLU A 138 -6.88 -1.52 4.97
N ASN A 139 -6.18 -1.45 6.11
CA ASN A 139 -6.74 -0.80 7.29
C ASN A 139 -6.93 0.69 7.03
N MET A 140 -8.11 1.19 7.31
CA MET A 140 -8.39 2.62 7.34
C MET A 140 -8.45 3.08 8.80
N TYR A 141 -9.10 4.21 9.04
CA TYR A 141 -9.24 4.79 10.37
C TYR A 141 -10.66 5.33 10.59
N PRO A 142 -11.13 5.37 11.84
CA PRO A 142 -12.44 5.92 12.17
C PRO A 142 -12.48 7.43 11.89
N TRP A 143 -13.44 7.86 11.08
CA TRP A 143 -13.66 9.29 10.86
C TRP A 143 -14.25 9.93 12.11
N LYS A 144 -13.77 11.11 12.51
CA LYS A 144 -14.32 11.85 13.66
C LYS A 144 -15.00 13.13 13.18
N VAL A 145 -16.30 13.27 13.48
CA VAL A 145 -17.06 14.51 13.24
C VAL A 145 -17.48 15.08 14.59
N ARG A 146 -16.99 16.28 14.91
CA ARG A 146 -17.24 16.96 16.21
C ARG A 146 -16.93 16.08 17.43
N GLY A 147 -15.83 15.33 17.36
CA GLY A 147 -15.37 14.45 18.44
C GLY A 147 -16.12 13.13 18.57
N ARG A 148 -17.05 12.81 17.66
CA ARG A 148 -17.75 11.51 17.61
C ARG A 148 -17.34 10.73 16.38
N GLU A 149 -17.20 9.42 16.54
CA GLU A 149 -16.93 8.52 15.43
C GLU A 149 -18.11 8.51 14.44
N ALA A 150 -17.79 8.66 13.16
CA ALA A 150 -18.68 8.51 12.03
C ALA A 150 -18.40 7.16 11.35
N LYS A 151 -19.45 6.35 11.19
CA LYS A 151 -19.38 5.05 10.49
C LYS A 151 -19.26 5.25 8.98
N ALA A 152 -18.10 5.71 8.53
CA ALA A 152 -17.84 6.03 7.12
C ALA A 152 -17.66 4.77 6.25
N TYR A 153 -17.17 3.68 6.83
CA TYR A 153 -16.87 2.43 6.14
C TYR A 153 -17.86 1.31 6.48
N LEU A 154 -18.00 0.34 5.58
CA LEU A 154 -18.77 -0.88 5.77
C LEU A 154 -18.06 -2.05 5.05
N PRO A 155 -17.85 -3.23 5.68
CA PRO A 155 -18.30 -3.62 7.02
C PRO A 155 -17.61 -2.81 8.14
N HIS A 156 -16.31 -2.54 8.00
CA HIS A 156 -15.54 -1.79 8.99
C HIS A 156 -14.25 -1.22 8.38
N TRP A 157 -13.62 -0.24 9.06
CA TRP A 157 -12.31 0.29 8.68
C TRP A 157 -11.15 -0.60 9.15
N ASN A 158 -11.36 -1.36 10.22
CA ASN A 158 -10.42 -2.35 10.76
C ASN A 158 -10.64 -3.70 10.06
N PRO A 159 -9.65 -4.24 9.33
CA PRO A 159 -9.75 -5.51 8.61
C PRO A 159 -9.49 -6.74 9.49
N ILE A 160 -8.95 -6.58 10.70
CA ILE A 160 -8.58 -7.71 11.59
C ILE A 160 -9.76 -8.64 11.89
N PRO A 161 -10.93 -8.17 12.35
CA PRO A 161 -12.06 -9.04 12.63
C PRO A 161 -12.78 -9.54 11.36
N GLU A 162 -12.46 -8.98 10.20
CA GLU A 162 -13.15 -9.25 8.94
C GLU A 162 -12.55 -10.49 8.24
N PRO A 163 -13.34 -11.25 7.47
CA PRO A 163 -12.89 -12.49 6.84
C PRO A 163 -12.19 -12.22 5.50
N TYR A 164 -11.16 -11.38 5.50
CA TYR A 164 -10.30 -11.12 4.34
C TYR A 164 -9.05 -11.98 4.39
N ASP A 165 -8.76 -12.69 3.30
CA ASP A 165 -7.59 -13.57 3.22
C ASP A 165 -6.27 -12.81 3.02
N ALA A 166 -6.34 -11.60 2.47
CA ALA A 166 -5.21 -10.70 2.28
C ALA A 166 -5.50 -9.30 2.84
N VAL A 167 -4.54 -8.74 3.57
CA VAL A 167 -4.60 -7.43 4.23
C VAL A 167 -3.37 -6.61 3.87
N THR A 168 -3.59 -5.32 3.59
CA THR A 168 -2.53 -4.30 3.57
C THR A 168 -2.52 -3.59 4.91
N TRP A 169 -1.34 -3.41 5.49
CA TRP A 169 -1.19 -2.63 6.72
C TRP A 169 -0.51 -1.29 6.46
N ASP A 170 -1.22 -0.20 6.76
CA ASP A 170 -0.74 1.18 6.72
C ASP A 170 -0.53 1.74 8.14
N PHE A 171 0.68 2.26 8.37
CA PHE A 171 1.14 2.76 9.66
C PHE A 171 0.50 4.11 10.04
N SER A 172 0.26 5.00 9.07
CA SER A 172 -0.39 6.31 9.30
C SER A 172 -1.85 6.08 9.72
N HIS A 173 -2.55 5.21 9.02
CA HIS A 173 -3.92 4.81 9.35
C HIS A 173 -4.00 4.17 10.74
N ALA A 174 -3.06 3.28 11.07
CA ALA A 174 -2.97 2.66 12.40
C ALA A 174 -2.78 3.70 13.52
N ALA A 175 -1.90 4.68 13.31
CA ALA A 175 -1.66 5.76 14.27
C ALA A 175 -2.94 6.57 14.56
N ILE A 176 -3.68 6.94 13.51
CA ILE A 176 -4.95 7.67 13.66
C ILE A 176 -6.00 6.84 14.41
N ALA A 177 -6.02 5.53 14.14
CA ALA A 177 -6.93 4.58 14.77
C ALA A 177 -6.53 4.24 16.22
N GLY A 178 -5.34 4.64 16.68
CA GLY A 178 -4.81 4.30 18.00
C GLY A 178 -4.42 2.83 18.11
N MET A 179 -3.99 2.22 17.01
CA MET A 179 -3.52 0.84 16.92
C MET A 179 -1.99 0.81 16.90
N ASP A 180 -1.41 -0.28 17.43
CA ASP A 180 0.04 -0.51 17.41
C ASP A 180 0.39 -1.39 16.21
N SER A 181 1.03 -0.81 15.19
CA SER A 181 1.34 -1.53 13.96
C SER A 181 2.15 -2.80 14.16
N PHE A 182 3.08 -2.83 15.12
CA PHE A 182 3.89 -4.04 15.36
C PHE A 182 3.03 -5.18 15.93
N GLU A 183 2.17 -4.89 16.91
CA GLU A 183 1.30 -5.91 17.49
C GLU A 183 0.29 -6.44 16.46
N GLU A 184 -0.28 -5.56 15.62
CA GLU A 184 -1.28 -5.95 14.64
C GLU A 184 -0.68 -6.70 13.45
N ILE A 185 0.49 -6.28 12.95
CA ILE A 185 1.25 -7.03 11.92
C ILE A 185 1.55 -8.45 12.40
N ARG A 186 2.03 -8.60 13.65
CA ARG A 186 2.29 -9.90 14.26
C ARG A 186 1.01 -10.74 14.41
N GLY A 187 -0.12 -10.10 14.72
CA GLY A 187 -1.41 -10.74 14.88
C GLY A 187 -2.04 -11.20 13.55
N LEU A 188 -1.80 -10.48 12.45
CA LEU A 188 -2.34 -10.80 11.13
C LEU A 188 -1.72 -12.07 10.54
N GLY A 189 -0.44 -12.33 10.81
CA GLY A 189 0.27 -13.53 10.33
C GLY A 189 0.19 -13.67 8.80
N GLU A 190 -0.19 -14.86 8.32
CA GLU A 190 -0.30 -15.18 6.89
C GLU A 190 -1.26 -14.27 6.11
N ARG A 191 -2.20 -13.59 6.79
CA ARG A 191 -3.14 -12.66 6.14
C ARG A 191 -2.46 -11.37 5.71
N LEU A 192 -1.33 -10.98 6.31
CA LEU A 192 -0.60 -9.78 5.90
C LEU A 192 0.06 -10.02 4.54
N SER A 193 -0.35 -9.27 3.51
CA SER A 193 0.14 -9.45 2.14
C SER A 193 0.92 -8.25 1.60
N HIS A 194 0.76 -7.08 2.22
CA HIS A 194 1.40 -5.84 1.80
C HIS A 194 1.51 -4.87 2.98
N VAL A 195 2.50 -3.98 2.93
CA VAL A 195 2.70 -2.95 3.95
C VAL A 195 2.92 -1.60 3.29
N HIS A 196 2.17 -0.59 3.71
CA HIS A 196 2.49 0.81 3.43
C HIS A 196 3.34 1.35 4.57
N LEU A 197 4.65 1.46 4.31
CA LEU A 197 5.61 2.00 5.27
C LEU A 197 5.51 3.52 5.29
N THR A 198 5.02 3.98 6.43
CA THR A 198 4.98 5.39 6.83
C THR A 198 4.95 5.44 8.35
N ASP A 199 4.55 6.56 8.93
CA ASP A 199 4.41 6.75 10.37
C ASP A 199 3.35 7.83 10.62
N GLY A 200 2.93 7.99 11.86
CA GLY A 200 1.92 8.98 12.22
C GLY A 200 1.74 9.10 13.72
N THR A 201 0.93 10.09 14.10
CA THR A 201 0.55 10.32 15.50
C THR A 201 -0.95 10.20 15.68
N ALA A 202 -1.42 9.98 16.91
CA ALA A 202 -2.85 9.87 17.24
C ALA A 202 -3.59 11.24 17.23
N ASN A 203 -3.27 12.13 16.28
CA ASN A 203 -3.78 13.50 16.22
C ASN A 203 -5.04 13.67 15.36
N GLY A 204 -5.54 12.58 14.77
CA GLY A 204 -6.75 12.56 13.95
C GLY A 204 -6.53 13.02 12.50
N LYS A 205 -5.28 13.15 12.06
CA LYS A 205 -4.92 13.47 10.68
C LYS A 205 -4.11 12.34 10.08
N ASP A 206 -4.33 12.15 8.80
CA ASP A 206 -3.57 11.22 7.99
C ASP A 206 -2.29 11.89 7.50
N GLU A 207 -1.22 11.70 8.26
CA GLU A 207 0.01 12.48 8.12
C GLU A 207 0.98 11.88 7.12
N HIS A 208 1.03 10.55 7.07
CA HIS A 208 2.02 9.78 6.31
C HIS A 208 3.44 10.31 6.52
N LEU A 209 3.90 10.33 7.78
CA LEU A 209 5.23 10.82 8.14
C LEU A 209 6.33 9.85 7.68
N VAL A 210 7.57 10.35 7.62
CA VAL A 210 8.76 9.49 7.48
C VAL A 210 8.87 8.59 8.73
N PRO A 211 9.15 7.29 8.59
CA PRO A 211 9.36 6.39 9.72
C PRO A 211 10.32 6.93 10.78
N GLY A 212 9.88 6.91 12.04
CA GLY A 212 10.63 7.47 13.17
C GLY A 212 10.28 8.93 13.49
N GLN A 213 9.43 9.58 12.71
CA GLN A 213 8.90 10.92 13.01
C GLN A 213 7.49 10.89 13.64
N GLY A 214 6.88 9.72 13.76
CA GLY A 214 5.61 9.52 14.46
C GLY A 214 5.78 8.69 15.73
N GLU A 215 4.73 7.93 16.07
CA GLU A 215 4.63 7.15 17.31
C GLU A 215 4.52 5.65 17.04
N GLN A 216 4.53 5.21 15.78
CA GLN A 216 4.43 3.79 15.44
C GLN A 216 5.79 3.08 15.58
N ARG A 217 5.71 1.78 15.89
CA ARG A 217 6.88 0.89 16.05
C ARG A 217 7.34 0.32 14.71
N CYS A 218 7.68 1.20 13.77
CA CYS A 218 8.01 0.83 12.39
C CYS A 218 9.23 -0.09 12.31
N ALA A 219 10.27 0.19 13.10
CA ALA A 219 11.49 -0.62 13.11
C ALA A 219 11.20 -2.05 13.57
N GLU A 220 10.50 -2.22 14.69
CA GLU A 220 10.17 -3.54 15.23
C GLU A 220 9.26 -4.34 14.30
N ALA A 221 8.31 -3.67 13.63
CA ALA A 221 7.45 -4.30 12.64
C ALA A 221 8.24 -4.84 11.44
N LEU A 222 9.14 -4.03 10.87
CA LEU A 222 9.98 -4.47 9.75
C LEU A 222 10.95 -5.59 10.15
N GLN A 223 11.54 -5.51 11.35
CA GLN A 223 12.39 -6.57 11.88
C GLN A 223 11.62 -7.88 12.10
N HIS A 224 10.36 -7.80 12.52
CA HIS A 224 9.49 -8.97 12.59
C HIS A 224 9.24 -9.60 11.22
N LEU A 225 8.98 -8.79 10.19
CA LEU A 225 8.82 -9.28 8.82
C LEU A 225 10.09 -9.97 8.32
N ARG A 226 11.27 -9.35 8.53
CA ARG A 226 12.58 -9.94 8.22
C ARG A 226 12.78 -11.31 8.86
N ASP A 227 12.40 -11.44 10.13
CA ASP A 227 12.61 -12.66 10.91
C ASP A 227 11.50 -13.71 10.70
N SER A 228 10.64 -13.51 9.70
CA SER A 228 9.52 -14.38 9.35
C SER A 228 9.62 -14.87 7.90
N ASP A 229 8.75 -15.81 7.50
CA ASP A 229 8.64 -16.29 6.11
C ASP A 229 7.76 -15.36 5.23
N TRP A 230 7.61 -14.08 5.61
CA TRP A 230 6.76 -13.14 4.89
C TRP A 230 7.29 -12.84 3.48
N ASP A 231 6.43 -13.00 2.48
CA ASP A 231 6.78 -12.90 1.05
C ASP A 231 6.15 -11.69 0.34
N GLY A 232 5.68 -10.71 1.12
CA GLY A 232 5.01 -9.52 0.63
C GLY A 232 5.96 -8.41 0.15
N VAL A 233 5.42 -7.20 0.04
CA VAL A 233 6.14 -6.00 -0.41
C VAL A 233 5.95 -4.90 0.63
N VAL A 234 7.02 -4.18 0.94
CA VAL A 234 6.98 -2.94 1.73
C VAL A 234 6.97 -1.76 0.76
N ALA A 235 5.83 -1.11 0.58
CA ALA A 235 5.72 0.09 -0.23
C ALA A 235 5.89 1.34 0.64
N VAL A 236 6.84 2.20 0.30
CA VAL A 236 7.02 3.51 0.93
C VAL A 236 5.91 4.43 0.47
N GLU A 237 5.03 4.82 1.40
CA GLU A 237 3.92 5.73 1.15
C GLU A 237 3.96 6.97 2.07
N VAL A 238 5.12 7.65 2.14
CA VAL A 238 5.28 8.89 2.90
C VAL A 238 4.74 10.11 2.14
N SER A 239 4.14 11.07 2.85
CA SER A 239 3.64 12.32 2.28
C SER A 239 4.76 13.35 2.14
N THR A 240 5.16 13.62 0.91
CA THR A 240 6.20 14.61 0.58
C THR A 240 5.63 15.99 0.25
N ARG A 241 4.32 16.21 0.46
CA ARG A 241 3.62 17.46 0.07
C ARG A 241 4.16 18.71 0.78
N ARG A 242 4.85 18.54 1.90
CA ARG A 242 5.45 19.63 2.68
C ARG A 242 6.88 19.95 2.28
N ALA A 243 7.50 19.17 1.40
CA ALA A 243 8.81 19.48 0.85
C ALA A 243 8.76 20.82 0.09
N ARG A 244 9.65 21.74 0.45
CA ARG A 244 9.79 23.09 -0.13
C ARG A 244 11.18 23.30 -0.73
N GLY A 245 12.18 22.60 -0.22
CA GLY A 245 13.55 22.63 -0.74
C GLY A 245 13.70 21.83 -2.02
N ALA A 246 14.62 22.24 -2.89
CA ALA A 246 15.05 21.40 -4.00
C ALA A 246 15.74 20.15 -3.44
N GLY A 247 15.31 18.96 -3.85
CA GLY A 247 15.88 17.69 -3.35
C GLY A 247 15.27 17.17 -2.04
N GLU A 248 14.48 17.97 -1.31
CA GLU A 248 13.98 17.59 0.02
C GLU A 248 13.03 16.38 -0.04
N ARG A 249 12.26 16.24 -1.13
CA ARG A 249 11.44 15.05 -1.37
C ARG A 249 12.30 13.81 -1.53
N GLU A 250 13.32 13.91 -2.38
CA GLU A 250 14.24 12.83 -2.70
C GLU A 250 15.00 12.39 -1.45
N GLU A 251 15.41 13.35 -0.60
CA GLU A 251 16.03 13.10 0.70
C GLU A 251 15.09 12.29 1.62
N TRP A 252 13.83 12.69 1.79
CA TRP A 252 12.89 11.97 2.65
C TRP A 252 12.59 10.56 2.15
N LEU A 253 12.52 10.38 0.83
CA LEU A 253 12.31 9.07 0.21
C LEU A 253 13.57 8.19 0.31
N ALA A 254 14.76 8.77 0.18
CA ALA A 254 16.02 8.06 0.39
C ALA A 254 16.22 7.65 1.84
N GLU A 255 15.87 8.54 2.79
CA GLU A 255 15.88 8.27 4.23
C GLU A 255 14.92 7.11 4.56
N THR A 256 13.69 7.15 4.02
CA THR A 256 12.70 6.10 4.25
C THR A 256 13.12 4.76 3.67
N LEU A 257 13.70 4.75 2.45
CA LEU A 257 14.27 3.53 1.86
C LEU A 257 15.42 2.96 2.70
N SER A 258 16.30 3.84 3.20
CA SER A 258 17.43 3.44 4.04
C SER A 258 16.94 2.83 5.36
N PHE A 259 15.96 3.47 6.00
CA PHE A 259 15.30 2.94 7.19
C PHE A 259 14.68 1.56 6.94
N ALA A 260 13.97 1.40 5.81
CA ALA A 260 13.36 0.13 5.46
C ALA A 260 14.42 -0.97 5.32
N ARG A 261 15.46 -0.72 4.52
CA ARG A 261 16.55 -1.67 4.25
C ARG A 261 17.33 -2.06 5.50
N GLU A 262 17.65 -1.09 6.36
CA GLU A 262 18.35 -1.35 7.63
C GLU A 262 17.55 -2.33 8.51
N ASN A 263 16.24 -2.09 8.66
CA ASN A 263 15.40 -2.92 9.51
C ASN A 263 14.99 -4.26 8.87
N LEU A 264 14.98 -4.33 7.53
CA LEU A 264 14.80 -5.57 6.76
C LEU A 264 16.10 -6.38 6.60
N GLY A 265 17.26 -5.85 6.98
CA GLY A 265 18.55 -6.54 6.93
C GLY A 265 19.12 -6.72 5.51
N HIS A 266 18.86 -5.77 4.62
CA HIS A 266 19.44 -5.72 3.27
C HIS A 266 20.93 -5.37 3.28
#